data_AF-A0A816GC60-F1
#
_entry.id   AF-A0A816GC60-F1
#
_cell.length_a   1.000
_cell.length_b   1.000
_cell.length_c   1.000
_cell.angle_alpha   90.00
_cell.angle_beta   90.00
_cell.angle_gamma   90.00
#
_symmetry.space_group_name_H-M   'P 1'
#
loop_
_entity.id
_entity.type
_entity.pdbx_description
1 polymer ?
#
loop_
_entity_poly.entity_id
_entity_poly.type
_entity_poly.pdbx_seq_one_letter_code
_entity_poly.pdbx_strand_id
1 'polypeptide(L)'
;MISQFAEGKSNSWDKELQKPALAIRTSVNEPTRETPAFLNLGPDPRLPLDLLIGDTTSGPPGSPNDQKKATKTYRDRLTQDLKYAINRRLSARHLSARQLSDRHL
;
A
#
# COMPACT_ATOMS: atom_id res chain seq x y z
N MET A 1 -9.65 -28.52 5.99
CA MET A 1 -8.73 -27.67 5.19
C MET A 1 -7.29 -27.75 5.74
N ILE A 2 -7.04 -27.48 7.04
CA ILE A 2 -5.70 -27.65 7.65
C ILE A 2 -5.29 -29.14 7.72
N SER A 3 -6.22 -30.05 8.04
CA SER A 3 -5.97 -31.50 8.08
C SER A 3 -5.51 -32.07 6.74
N GLN A 4 -6.19 -31.72 5.63
CA GLN A 4 -5.78 -32.11 4.27
C GLN A 4 -4.40 -31.58 3.87
N PHE A 5 -4.03 -30.38 4.31
CA PHE A 5 -2.70 -29.82 4.04
C PHE A 5 -1.60 -30.52 4.85
N ALA A 6 -1.91 -30.95 6.07
CA ALA A 6 -1.00 -31.73 6.92
C ALA A 6 -0.80 -33.16 6.38
N GLU A 7 -1.83 -33.78 5.81
CA GLU A 7 -1.75 -35.13 5.21
C GLU A 7 -0.75 -35.20 4.05
N GLY A 8 -0.69 -34.19 3.19
CA GLY A 8 0.25 -34.14 2.04
C GLY A 8 1.69 -33.75 2.39
N LYS A 9 1.92 -33.19 3.59
CA LYS A 9 3.23 -32.69 4.06
C LYS A 9 3.51 -33.06 5.52
N SER A 10 3.16 -34.28 5.92
CA SER A 10 3.24 -34.77 7.30
C SER A 10 4.62 -34.56 7.98
N ASN A 11 5.71 -34.48 7.22
CA ASN A 11 7.06 -34.26 7.77
C ASN A 11 7.49 -32.78 7.91
N SER A 12 6.66 -31.81 7.49
CA SER A 12 7.01 -30.38 7.49
C SER A 12 5.82 -29.45 7.73
N TRP A 13 4.71 -29.99 8.23
CA TRP A 13 3.48 -29.23 8.45
C TRP A 13 3.67 -28.07 9.43
N ASP A 14 4.59 -28.22 10.38
CA ASP A 14 4.99 -27.23 11.38
C ASP A 14 5.62 -25.99 10.73
N LYS A 15 6.54 -26.20 9.78
CA LYS A 15 7.19 -25.13 9.01
C LYS A 15 6.19 -24.40 8.12
N GLU A 16 5.20 -25.12 7.64
CA GLU A 16 4.21 -24.58 6.72
C GLU A 16 3.00 -23.97 7.44
N LEU A 17 2.83 -24.19 8.76
CA LEU A 17 1.67 -23.79 9.56
C LEU A 17 1.39 -22.28 9.50
N GLN A 18 2.44 -21.47 9.33
CA GLN A 18 2.30 -20.03 9.21
C GLN A 18 1.50 -19.61 7.97
N LYS A 19 1.59 -20.38 6.87
CA LYS A 19 0.90 -20.08 5.60
C LYS A 19 -0.63 -20.18 5.71
N PRO A 20 -1.23 -21.31 6.17
CA PRO A 20 -2.66 -21.37 6.38
C PRO A 20 -3.13 -20.47 7.53
N ALA A 21 -2.32 -20.28 8.59
CA ALA A 21 -2.65 -19.34 9.65
C ALA A 21 -2.77 -17.90 9.13
N LEU A 22 -1.87 -17.48 8.25
CA LEU A 22 -1.95 -16.19 7.57
C LEU A 22 -3.21 -16.11 6.70
N ALA A 23 -3.41 -17.12 5.84
CA ALA A 23 -4.56 -17.16 4.93
C ALA A 23 -5.90 -17.01 5.67
N ILE A 24 -6.06 -17.68 6.81
CA ILE A 24 -7.26 -17.60 7.66
C ILE A 24 -7.40 -16.21 8.30
N ARG A 25 -6.29 -15.63 8.79
CA ARG A 25 -6.33 -14.30 9.43
C ARG A 25 -6.66 -13.18 8.45
N THR A 26 -6.30 -13.33 7.18
CA THR A 26 -6.53 -12.34 6.12
C THR A 26 -7.76 -12.64 5.26
N SER A 27 -8.40 -13.81 5.41
CA SER A 27 -9.61 -14.12 4.66
C SER A 27 -10.80 -13.33 5.20
N VAL A 28 -11.57 -12.72 4.28
CA VAL A 28 -12.80 -12.01 4.63
C VAL A 28 -13.87 -13.04 5.02
N ASN A 29 -14.45 -12.86 6.20
CA ASN A 29 -15.58 -13.68 6.63
C ASN A 29 -16.87 -13.18 5.95
N GLU A 30 -17.69 -14.09 5.43
CA GLU A 30 -18.89 -13.75 4.66
C GLU A 30 -19.96 -12.97 5.45
N PRO A 31 -20.36 -13.38 6.68
CA PRO A 31 -21.35 -12.65 7.47
C PRO A 31 -20.86 -11.29 7.99
N THR A 32 -19.63 -11.21 8.47
CA THR A 32 -19.11 -9.96 9.07
C THR A 32 -18.47 -9.04 8.04
N ARG A 33 -18.19 -9.51 6.83
CA ARG A 33 -17.48 -8.80 5.74
C ARG A 33 -16.11 -8.25 6.12
N GLU A 34 -15.57 -8.71 7.24
CA GLU A 34 -14.28 -8.28 7.80
C GLU A 34 -13.33 -9.46 7.97
N THR A 35 -12.04 -9.16 8.04
CA THR A 35 -11.01 -10.18 8.32
C THR A 35 -10.78 -10.35 9.83
N PRO A 36 -10.46 -11.57 10.31
CA PRO A 36 -10.11 -11.76 11.72
C PRO A 36 -8.94 -10.90 12.20
N ALA A 37 -7.96 -10.62 11.32
CA ALA A 37 -6.86 -9.72 11.65
C ALA A 37 -7.35 -8.30 11.93
N PHE A 38 -8.27 -7.77 11.10
CA PHE A 38 -8.85 -6.45 11.29
C PHE A 38 -9.67 -6.36 12.58
N LEU A 39 -10.45 -7.39 12.92
CA LEU A 39 -11.24 -7.40 14.15
C LEU A 39 -10.36 -7.47 15.41
N ASN A 40 -9.21 -8.14 15.35
CA ASN A 40 -8.31 -8.28 16.50
C ASN A 40 -7.39 -7.07 16.71
N LEU A 41 -6.88 -6.49 15.63
CA LEU A 41 -5.90 -5.39 15.68
C LEU A 41 -6.57 -4.02 15.56
N GLY A 42 -7.81 -3.98 15.09
CA GLY A 42 -8.50 -2.75 14.75
C GLY A 42 -7.95 -2.10 13.48
N PRO A 43 -8.33 -0.84 13.23
CA PRO A 43 -7.76 -0.05 12.13
C PRO A 43 -6.29 0.29 12.42
N ASP A 44 -5.49 0.39 11.35
CA ASP A 44 -4.12 0.89 11.46
C ASP A 44 -4.11 2.30 12.07
N PRO A 45 -3.16 2.59 12.97
CA PRO A 45 -3.02 3.92 13.55
C PRO A 45 -2.71 4.93 12.45
N ARG A 46 -3.42 6.06 12.47
CA ARG A 46 -3.21 7.14 11.51
C ARG A 46 -1.77 7.66 11.61
N LEU A 47 -1.03 7.62 10.51
CA LEU A 47 0.30 8.20 10.43
C LEU A 47 0.20 9.72 10.27
N PRO A 48 1.24 10.49 10.67
CA PRO A 48 1.26 11.94 10.47
C PRO A 48 1.07 12.37 9.00
N LEU A 49 1.49 11.52 8.06
CA LEU A 49 1.30 11.75 6.63
C LEU A 49 -0.17 11.62 6.22
N ASP A 50 -0.92 10.70 6.84
CA ASP A 50 -2.36 10.51 6.57
C ASP A 50 -3.15 11.76 6.99
N LEU A 51 -2.70 12.44 8.05
CA LEU A 51 -3.25 13.72 8.50
C LEU A 51 -2.96 14.87 7.52
N LEU A 52 -1.81 14.84 6.82
CA LEU A 52 -1.46 15.84 5.82
C LEU A 52 -2.21 15.64 4.49
N ILE A 53 -2.50 14.39 4.12
CA ILE A 53 -3.12 14.04 2.83
C ILE A 53 -4.65 14.25 2.87
N GLY A 54 -5.25 14.28 4.06
CA GLY A 54 -6.69 14.50 4.25
C GLY A 54 -7.49 13.21 3.99
N ASP A 55 -8.49 12.97 4.85
CA ASP A 55 -9.31 11.75 4.86
C ASP A 55 -9.99 11.51 3.50
N THR A 56 -9.44 10.61 2.66
CA THR A 56 -10.24 9.94 1.63
C THR A 56 -10.97 8.76 2.27
N THR A 57 -11.95 9.10 3.11
CA THR A 57 -13.14 8.32 3.43
C THR A 57 -12.93 6.85 3.83
N SER A 58 -12.98 6.65 5.15
CA SER A 58 -13.65 5.53 5.81
C SER A 58 -15.00 5.22 5.14
N GLY A 59 -15.06 4.09 4.42
CA GLY A 59 -16.28 3.52 3.87
C GLY A 59 -16.04 2.04 3.55
N PRO A 60 -17.09 1.18 3.61
CA PRO A 60 -16.95 -0.23 3.30
C PRO A 60 -16.29 -0.37 1.91
N PRO A 61 -15.46 -1.41 1.68
CA PRO A 61 -14.73 -1.56 0.44
C PRO A 61 -15.73 -1.46 -0.71
N GLY A 62 -15.66 -0.35 -1.46
CA GLY A 62 -16.39 -0.19 -2.70
C GLY A 62 -16.11 -1.41 -3.58
N SER A 63 -17.04 -1.71 -4.49
CA SER A 63 -16.95 -2.86 -5.41
C SER A 63 -15.51 -3.08 -5.88
N PRO A 64 -15.02 -4.33 -6.07
CA PRO A 64 -13.64 -4.60 -6.49
C PRO A 64 -13.19 -3.80 -7.72
N ASN A 65 -14.13 -3.38 -8.56
CA ASN A 65 -13.87 -2.49 -9.70
C ASN A 65 -13.59 -1.03 -9.29
N ASP A 66 -14.20 -0.54 -8.23
CA ASP A 66 -13.99 0.80 -7.68
C ASP A 66 -12.63 0.90 -6.96
N GLN A 67 -12.23 -0.16 -6.23
CA GLN A 67 -10.88 -0.26 -5.68
C GLN A 67 -9.81 -0.27 -6.77
N LYS A 68 -9.99 -1.06 -7.84
CA LYS A 68 -9.05 -1.07 -8.98
C LYS A 68 -8.91 0.31 -9.63
N LYS A 69 -10.02 1.04 -9.79
CA LYS A 69 -10.02 2.41 -10.31
C LYS A 69 -9.33 3.39 -9.36
N ALA A 70 -9.59 3.30 -8.06
CA ALA A 70 -8.96 4.14 -7.04
C ALA A 70 -7.43 3.92 -7.01
N THR A 71 -6.97 2.66 -6.98
CA THR A 71 -5.55 2.31 -6.98
C THR A 71 -4.85 2.80 -8.26
N LYS A 72 -5.49 2.65 -9.43
CA LYS A 72 -4.95 3.16 -10.69
C LYS A 72 -4.81 4.69 -10.65
N THR A 73 -5.85 5.38 -10.21
CA THR A 73 -5.87 6.85 -10.13
C THR A 73 -4.81 7.37 -9.17
N TYR A 74 -4.63 6.72 -8.02
CA TYR A 74 -3.58 7.05 -7.06
C TYR A 74 -2.18 6.87 -7.66
N ARG A 75 -1.92 5.74 -8.33
CA ARG A 75 -0.64 5.46 -8.98
C ARG A 75 -0.29 6.52 -10.03
N ASP A 76 -1.27 6.91 -10.83
CA ASP A 76 -1.09 7.89 -11.90
C ASP A 76 -0.76 9.28 -11.32
N ARG A 77 -1.49 9.71 -10.28
CA ARG A 77 -1.20 10.96 -9.54
C ARG A 77 0.20 10.95 -8.92
N LEU A 78 0.54 9.89 -8.19
CA LEU A 78 1.86 9.76 -7.57
C LEU A 78 2.99 9.82 -8.61
N THR A 79 2.82 9.14 -9.75
CA THR A 79 3.80 9.17 -10.83
C THR A 79 3.97 10.57 -11.41
N GLN A 80 2.87 11.31 -11.57
CA GLN A 80 2.90 12.68 -12.05
C GLN A 80 3.58 13.63 -11.07
N ASP A 81 3.27 13.52 -9.78
CA ASP A 81 3.86 14.35 -8.74
C ASP A 81 5.36 14.11 -8.61
N LEU A 82 5.79 12.84 -8.67
CA LEU A 82 7.21 12.49 -8.67
C LEU A 82 7.94 13.04 -9.90
N LYS A 83 7.34 12.94 -11.10
CA LYS A 83 7.90 13.54 -12.32
C LYS A 83 8.03 15.05 -12.18
N TYR A 84 7.00 15.72 -11.65
CA TYR A 84 7.02 17.17 -11.44
C TYR A 84 8.13 17.58 -10.45
N ALA A 85 8.24 16.89 -9.31
CA ALA A 85 9.27 17.16 -8.32
C ALA A 85 10.68 16.98 -8.87
N ILE A 86 10.91 15.92 -9.65
CA ILE A 86 12.19 15.65 -10.32
C ILE A 86 12.51 16.76 -11.32
N ASN A 87 11.56 17.12 -12.18
CA ASN A 87 11.75 18.17 -13.19
C ASN A 87 12.04 19.53 -12.56
N ARG A 88 11.36 19.86 -11.45
CA ARG A 88 11.60 21.09 -10.69
C ARG A 88 13.02 21.11 -10.11
N ARG A 89 13.48 19.99 -9.53
CA ARG A 89 14.84 19.86 -8.99
C ARG A 89 15.90 19.96 -10.07
N LEU A 90 15.68 19.31 -11.22
CA LEU A 90 16.58 19.39 -12.37
C LEU A 90 16.66 20.82 -12.92
N SER A 91 15.53 21.50 -13.06
CA SER A 91 15.47 22.89 -13.54
C SER A 91 16.19 23.85 -12.59
N ALA A 92 16.03 23.67 -11.27
CA ALA A 92 16.75 24.45 -10.26
C ALA A 92 18.28 24.24 -10.32
N ARG A 93 18.73 23.00 -10.58
CA ARG A 93 20.16 22.70 -10.78
C ARG A 93 20.73 23.37 -12.03
N HIS A 94 19.99 23.42 -13.13
CA HIS A 94 20.44 24.07 -14.37
C HIS A 94 20.53 25.59 -14.23
N LEU A 95 19.60 26.22 -13.49
CA LEU A 95 19.65 27.65 -13.17
C LEU A 95 20.85 27.98 -12.28
N SER A 96 21.13 27.15 -11.28
CA SER A 96 22.29 27.28 -10.41
C SER A 96 23.62 27.13 -11.17
N ALA A 97 23.70 26.18 -12.11
CA ALA A 97 24.89 25.99 -12.95
C ALA A 97 25.15 27.17 -13.90
N ARG A 98 24.08 27.78 -14.46
CA ARG A 98 24.21 28.97 -15.32
C ARG A 98 24.65 30.21 -14.54
N GLN A 99 24.11 30.45 -13.34
CA GLN A 99 24.52 31.57 -12.50
C GLN A 99 25.98 31.50 -12.03
N LEU A 100 26.55 30.31 -11.93
CA LEU A 100 27.98 30.13 -11.64
C LEU A 100 28.86 30.41 -12.87
N SER A 101 28.37 30.13 -14.09
CA SER A 101 29.07 30.43 -15.34
C SER A 101 29.13 31.93 -15.63
N ASP A 102 28.06 32.68 -15.34
CA ASP A 102 28.00 34.15 -15.57
C ASP A 102 28.80 34.97 -14.55
N ARG A 103 29.22 34.37 -13.43
CA ARG A 103 30.06 35.02 -12.40
C ARG A 103 31.58 34.91 -12.66
N HIS A 104 31.98 34.15 -13.68
CA HIS A 104 33.38 33.91 -14.03
C HIS A 104 33.82 34.59 -15.34
N LEU A 105 33.01 35.52 -15.85
CA LEU A 105 33.35 36.49 -16.90
C LEU A 105 33.34 37.90 -16.30
#